data_AF-A0A921T860-F1
#
_entry.id   AF-A0A921T860-F1
#
_cell.length_a   1.000
_cell.length_b   1.000
_cell.length_c   1.000
_cell.angle_alpha   90.00
_cell.angle_beta   90.00
_cell.angle_gamma   90.00
#
_symmetry.space_group_name_H-M   'P 1'
#
loop_
_entity.id
_entity.type
_entity.pdbx_description
1 polymer ?
#
loop_
_entity_poly.entity_id
_entity_poly.type
_entity_poly.pdbx_seq_one_letter_code
_entity_poly.pdbx_strand_id
1 'polypeptide(L)'
;ARDVQKVLDDTASMRPKGATISLHGQIDALHEAFSGLSFGLLGAVVLIYLLIVVNFQSWADPFVIITALPAALAGIVWMLFLSGTSLSVPALTGAILCMGVATANSILVVSFCRERLAEHGDALKAALEAGYTRFRPVCMTALAMIIGMLPLAISEEQNAPLGRAVIGGLVFATIATLLFVPVVFSLVHGRHPTRATAGETPHVA
;
A
#
# COMPACT_ATOMS: atom_id res chain seq x y z
N ALA A 1 -14.68 -19.15 -20.24
CA ALA A 1 -14.36 -20.06 -19.12
C ALA A 1 -15.61 -20.51 -18.38
N ARG A 2 -16.35 -19.60 -17.73
CA ARG A 2 -17.69 -19.89 -17.18
C ARG A 2 -18.63 -20.49 -18.23
N ASP A 3 -18.56 -20.02 -19.47
CA ASP A 3 -19.38 -20.56 -20.56
C ASP A 3 -18.98 -21.98 -20.99
N VAL A 4 -17.69 -22.34 -20.88
CA VAL A 4 -17.21 -23.71 -21.21
C VAL A 4 -17.62 -24.68 -20.09
N GLN A 5 -17.50 -24.26 -18.83
CA GLN A 5 -17.99 -25.02 -17.69
C GLN A 5 -19.52 -25.20 -17.77
N LYS A 6 -20.25 -24.14 -18.13
CA LYS A 6 -21.70 -24.17 -18.31
C LYS A 6 -22.14 -25.11 -19.44
N VAL A 7 -21.42 -25.12 -20.58
CA VAL A 7 -21.67 -26.07 -21.68
C VAL A 7 -21.33 -27.52 -21.29
N LEU A 8 -20.28 -27.74 -20.48
CA LEU A 8 -19.93 -29.06 -19.95
C LEU A 8 -20.96 -29.59 -18.96
N ASP A 9 -21.55 -28.70 -18.16
CA ASP A 9 -22.61 -29.02 -17.19
C ASP A 9 -23.95 -29.25 -17.92
N ASP A 10 -24.28 -28.46 -18.94
CA ASP A 10 -25.49 -28.65 -19.78
C ASP A 10 -25.43 -29.96 -20.60
N THR A 11 -24.24 -30.41 -21.00
CA THR A 11 -24.02 -31.66 -21.74
C THR A 11 -23.82 -32.87 -20.81
N ALA A 12 -23.92 -32.69 -19.48
CA ALA A 12 -23.72 -33.76 -18.51
C ALA A 12 -24.71 -34.93 -18.67
N SER A 13 -25.90 -34.68 -19.24
CA SER A 13 -26.95 -35.67 -19.51
C SER A 13 -26.67 -36.61 -20.69
N MET A 14 -25.72 -36.27 -21.57
CA MET A 14 -25.31 -37.09 -22.72
C MET A 14 -24.06 -37.94 -22.45
N ARG A 15 -23.55 -37.95 -21.21
CA ARG A 15 -22.32 -38.68 -20.87
C ARG A 15 -22.56 -40.20 -20.81
N PRO A 16 -21.71 -41.03 -21.46
CA PRO A 16 -21.72 -42.48 -21.25
C PRO A 16 -21.42 -42.81 -19.79
N LYS A 17 -22.14 -43.78 -19.21
CA LYS A 17 -21.93 -44.22 -17.83
C LYS A 17 -20.49 -44.75 -17.66
N GLY A 18 -19.67 -44.03 -16.91
CA GLY A 18 -18.27 -44.42 -16.60
C GLY A 18 -17.18 -43.50 -17.15
N ALA A 19 -17.51 -42.46 -17.93
CA ALA A 19 -16.53 -41.50 -18.43
C ALA A 19 -16.38 -40.28 -17.51
N THR A 20 -15.17 -40.02 -17.01
CA THR A 20 -14.82 -38.80 -16.26
C THR A 20 -14.12 -37.79 -17.18
N ILE A 21 -14.74 -36.66 -17.45
CA ILE A 21 -14.12 -35.54 -18.18
C ILE A 21 -13.67 -34.52 -17.13
N SER A 22 -12.36 -34.44 -16.90
CA SER A 22 -11.74 -33.39 -16.10
C SER A 22 -11.23 -32.29 -17.01
N LEU A 23 -11.76 -31.07 -16.87
CA LEU A 23 -11.18 -29.89 -17.49
C LEU A 23 -9.87 -29.59 -16.76
N HIS A 24 -8.73 -29.93 -17.35
CA HIS A 24 -7.43 -29.46 -16.90
C HIS A 24 -7.01 -28.30 -17.81
N GLY A 25 -6.76 -27.12 -17.25
CA GLY A 25 -6.37 -25.97 -18.08
C GLY A 25 -5.54 -24.92 -17.34
N GLN A 26 -4.96 -23.99 -18.11
CA GLN A 26 -4.24 -22.82 -17.59
C GLN A 26 -5.11 -21.93 -16.67
N ILE A 27 -6.44 -22.07 -16.72
CA ILE A 27 -7.37 -21.32 -15.88
C ILE A 27 -7.26 -21.74 -14.41
N ASP A 28 -7.01 -23.02 -14.11
CA ASP A 28 -6.86 -23.49 -12.74
C ASP A 28 -5.59 -22.92 -12.13
N ALA A 29 -4.48 -22.99 -12.87
CA ALA A 29 -3.21 -22.36 -12.50
C ALA A 29 -3.34 -20.83 -12.34
N LEU A 30 -4.15 -20.17 -13.18
CA LEU A 30 -4.44 -18.75 -13.06
C LEU A 30 -5.22 -18.45 -11.77
N HIS A 31 -6.30 -19.18 -11.50
CA HIS A 31 -7.08 -19.01 -10.27
C HIS A 31 -6.26 -19.28 -9.02
N GLU A 32 -5.43 -20.31 -9.04
CA GLU A 32 -4.53 -20.64 -7.94
C GLU A 32 -3.50 -19.51 -7.71
N ALA A 33 -2.90 -18.99 -8.79
CA ALA A 33 -1.98 -17.86 -8.69
C ALA A 33 -2.67 -16.57 -8.19
N PHE A 34 -3.86 -16.26 -8.68
CA PHE A 34 -4.64 -15.09 -8.22
C PHE A 34 -5.06 -15.22 -6.76
N SER A 35 -5.56 -16.39 -6.37
CA SER A 35 -5.93 -16.69 -4.99
C SER A 35 -4.69 -16.56 -4.10
N GLY A 36 -3.60 -17.25 -4.44
CA GLY A 36 -2.33 -17.19 -3.71
C GLY A 36 -1.77 -15.78 -3.58
N LEU A 37 -1.82 -14.97 -4.63
CA LEU A 37 -1.37 -13.57 -4.58
C LEU A 37 -2.31 -12.66 -3.80
N SER A 38 -3.63 -12.90 -3.85
CA SER A 38 -4.60 -12.12 -3.07
C SER A 38 -4.46 -12.41 -1.56
N PHE A 39 -4.32 -13.67 -1.18
CA PHE A 39 -3.96 -14.08 0.18
C PHE A 39 -2.57 -13.58 0.57
N GLY A 40 -1.61 -13.62 -0.37
CA GLY A 40 -0.27 -13.09 -0.18
C GLY A 40 -0.25 -11.58 0.06
N LEU A 41 -1.10 -10.82 -0.64
CA LEU A 41 -1.26 -9.37 -0.43
C LEU A 41 -1.83 -9.08 0.96
N LEU A 42 -2.90 -9.79 1.36
CA LEU A 42 -3.48 -9.67 2.70
C LEU A 42 -2.46 -10.07 3.78
N GLY A 43 -1.76 -11.19 3.56
CA GLY A 43 -0.69 -11.68 4.41
C GLY A 43 0.46 -10.69 4.52
N ALA A 44 0.85 -10.01 3.44
CA ALA A 44 1.86 -8.97 3.45
C ALA A 44 1.43 -7.78 4.32
N VAL A 45 0.17 -7.34 4.24
CA VAL A 45 -0.35 -6.26 5.11
C VAL A 45 -0.24 -6.65 6.59
N VAL A 46 -0.69 -7.87 6.92
CA VAL A 46 -0.66 -8.38 8.30
C VAL A 46 0.77 -8.53 8.79
N LEU A 47 1.66 -9.10 7.96
CA LEU A 47 3.06 -9.29 8.32
C LEU A 47 3.77 -7.95 8.54
N ILE A 48 3.52 -6.98 7.65
CA ILE A 48 3.99 -5.60 7.79
C ILE A 48 3.49 -5.01 9.11
N TYR A 49 2.20 -5.14 9.43
CA TYR A 49 1.65 -4.66 10.70
C TYR A 49 2.39 -5.22 11.90
N LEU A 50 2.52 -6.56 11.97
CA LEU A 50 3.16 -7.25 13.08
C LEU A 50 4.64 -6.87 13.22
N LEU A 51 5.36 -6.75 12.09
CA LEU A 51 6.74 -6.30 12.08
C LEU A 51 6.85 -4.90 12.68
N ILE A 52 5.98 -3.97 12.27
CA ILE A 52 6.00 -2.58 12.74
C ILE A 52 5.58 -2.49 14.22
N VAL A 53 4.60 -3.28 14.67
CA VAL A 53 4.23 -3.38 16.10
C VAL A 53 5.45 -3.76 16.93
N VAL A 54 6.21 -4.77 16.49
CA VAL A 54 7.45 -5.20 17.16
C VAL A 54 8.53 -4.13 17.04
N ASN A 55 8.66 -3.44 15.91
CA ASN A 55 9.68 -2.41 15.70
C ASN A 55 9.46 -1.17 16.59
N PHE A 56 8.23 -0.69 16.68
CA PHE A 56 7.87 0.52 17.41
C PHE A 56 7.42 0.27 18.86
N GLN A 57 7.27 -0.99 19.25
CA GLN A 57 6.74 -1.41 20.56
C GLN A 57 5.41 -0.70 20.91
N SER A 58 4.60 -0.45 19.88
CA SER A 58 3.38 0.37 19.94
C SER A 58 2.35 -0.19 18.98
N TRP A 59 1.07 -0.18 19.38
CA TRP A 59 -0.04 -0.62 18.54
C TRP A 59 -0.66 0.52 17.72
N ALA A 60 -0.42 1.78 18.13
CA ALA A 60 -1.00 2.96 17.51
C ALA A 60 -0.21 3.44 16.28
N ASP A 61 1.13 3.47 16.37
CA ASP A 61 1.99 3.88 15.24
C ASP A 61 1.84 3.00 13.99
N PRO A 62 1.78 1.66 14.10
CA PRO A 62 1.52 0.80 12.95
C PRO A 62 0.16 1.03 12.33
N PHE A 63 -0.86 1.37 13.14
CA PHE A 63 -2.19 1.70 12.64
C PHE A 63 -2.15 2.97 11.77
N VAL A 64 -1.46 4.02 12.24
CA VAL A 64 -1.26 5.27 11.48
C VAL A 64 -0.62 4.99 10.11
N ILE A 65 0.41 4.13 10.05
CA ILE A 65 1.09 3.74 8.81
C ILE A 65 0.15 3.02 7.85
N ILE A 66 -0.64 2.06 8.36
CA ILE A 66 -1.56 1.28 7.52
C ILE A 66 -2.65 2.15 6.89
N THR A 67 -3.02 3.27 7.51
CA THR A 67 -4.03 4.16 6.92
C THR A 67 -3.65 4.74 5.55
N ALA A 68 -2.37 4.72 5.17
CA ALA A 68 -1.91 5.09 3.83
C ALA A 68 -2.09 3.99 2.78
N LEU A 69 -2.19 2.71 3.18
CA LEU A 69 -2.27 1.57 2.27
C LEU A 69 -3.56 1.54 1.45
N PRO A 70 -4.75 1.85 1.99
CA PRO A 70 -5.96 1.98 1.19
C PRO A 70 -5.82 3.00 0.06
N ALA A 71 -5.10 4.10 0.28
CA ALA A 71 -4.84 5.09 -0.77
C ALA A 71 -3.94 4.52 -1.88
N ALA A 72 -2.92 3.73 -1.52
CA ALA A 72 -2.08 3.03 -2.49
C ALA A 72 -2.91 2.05 -3.34
N LEU A 73 -3.75 1.23 -2.71
CA LEU A 73 -4.65 0.30 -3.40
C LEU A 73 -5.64 1.03 -4.31
N ALA A 74 -6.22 2.15 -3.84
CA ALA A 74 -7.07 2.99 -4.65
C ALA A 74 -6.34 3.53 -5.89
N GLY A 75 -5.09 3.98 -5.75
CA GLY A 75 -4.26 4.44 -6.86
C GLY A 75 -3.96 3.35 -7.88
N ILE A 76 -3.71 2.11 -7.43
CA ILE A 76 -3.52 0.94 -8.32
C ILE A 76 -4.78 0.70 -9.15
N VAL A 77 -5.94 0.59 -8.49
CA VAL A 77 -7.21 0.33 -9.17
C VAL A 77 -7.54 1.47 -10.13
N TRP A 78 -7.33 2.71 -9.70
CA TRP A 78 -7.58 3.90 -10.52
C TRP A 78 -6.71 3.93 -11.79
N MET A 79 -5.42 3.63 -11.66
CA MET A 79 -4.50 3.60 -12.80
C MET A 79 -4.78 2.45 -13.78
N LEU A 80 -5.11 1.26 -13.26
CA LEU A 80 -5.50 0.12 -14.09
C LEU A 80 -6.81 0.40 -14.84
N PHE A 81 -7.77 1.02 -14.17
CA PHE A 81 -9.02 1.45 -14.78
C PHE A 81 -8.80 2.48 -15.90
N LEU A 82 -7.99 3.51 -15.63
CA LEU A 82 -7.65 4.54 -16.62
C LEU A 82 -6.90 3.97 -17.82
N SER A 83 -6.02 3.00 -17.59
CA SER A 83 -5.24 2.33 -18.64
C SER A 83 -6.02 1.21 -19.36
N GLY A 84 -7.30 1.01 -19.03
CA GLY A 84 -8.12 -0.09 -19.57
C GLY A 84 -7.56 -1.49 -19.32
N THR A 85 -6.71 -1.65 -18.31
CA THR A 85 -5.97 -2.88 -18.06
C THR A 85 -6.68 -3.70 -16.99
N SER A 86 -6.87 -5.00 -17.25
CA SER A 86 -7.48 -5.90 -16.28
C SER A 86 -6.54 -6.18 -15.10
N LEU A 87 -7.13 -6.52 -13.95
CA LEU A 87 -6.38 -7.04 -12.83
C LEU A 87 -5.74 -8.38 -13.25
N SER A 88 -4.42 -8.49 -13.15
CA SER A 88 -3.63 -9.64 -13.60
C SER A 88 -2.62 -10.06 -12.52
N VAL A 89 -2.01 -11.24 -12.68
CA VAL A 89 -0.92 -11.72 -11.81
C VAL A 89 0.22 -10.69 -11.73
N PRO A 90 0.74 -10.12 -12.84
CA PRO A 90 1.70 -9.01 -12.80
C PRO A 90 1.21 -7.75 -12.08
N ALA A 91 -0.07 -7.41 -12.18
CA ALA A 91 -0.64 -6.27 -11.46
C ALA A 91 -0.67 -6.51 -9.94
N LEU A 92 -1.00 -7.73 -9.50
CA LEU A 92 -1.00 -8.11 -8.09
C LEU A 92 0.41 -8.16 -7.49
N THR A 93 1.40 -8.66 -8.23
CA THR A 93 2.80 -8.59 -7.78
C THR A 93 3.28 -7.14 -7.68
N GLY A 94 2.90 -6.28 -8.65
CA GLY A 94 3.12 -4.83 -8.57
C GLY A 94 2.44 -4.18 -7.36
N ALA A 95 1.24 -4.62 -7.00
CA ALA A 95 0.53 -4.16 -5.80
C ALA A 95 1.28 -4.52 -4.51
N ILE A 96 1.76 -5.75 -4.38
CA ILE A 96 2.55 -6.21 -3.22
C ILE A 96 3.85 -5.38 -3.11
N LEU A 97 4.55 -5.17 -4.22
CA LEU A 97 5.73 -4.31 -4.25
C LEU A 97 5.41 -2.88 -3.80
N CYS A 98 4.33 -2.30 -4.33
CA CYS A 98 3.88 -0.96 -3.97
C CYS A 98 3.55 -0.85 -2.46
N MET A 99 2.93 -1.88 -1.87
CA MET A 99 2.63 -1.92 -0.44
C MET A 99 3.90 -1.84 0.40
N GLY A 100 4.95 -2.59 0.04
CA GLY A 100 6.24 -2.54 0.72
C GLY A 100 6.89 -1.16 0.66
N VAL A 101 6.93 -0.55 -0.53
CA VAL A 101 7.53 0.78 -0.75
C VAL A 101 6.74 1.87 -0.03
N ALA A 102 5.41 1.87 -0.14
CA ALA A 102 4.54 2.82 0.55
C ALA A 102 4.68 2.73 2.07
N THR A 103 4.77 1.50 2.59
CA THR A 103 4.99 1.26 4.02
C THR A 103 6.35 1.77 4.46
N ALA A 104 7.44 1.47 3.72
CA ALA A 104 8.77 1.94 4.06
C ALA A 104 8.84 3.48 4.14
N ASN A 105 8.21 4.16 3.18
CA ASN A 105 8.12 5.62 3.19
C ASN A 105 7.30 6.14 4.39
N SER A 106 6.20 5.48 4.74
CA SER A 106 5.37 5.83 5.89
C SER A 106 6.08 5.58 7.22
N ILE A 107 6.84 4.49 7.36
CA ILE A 107 7.67 4.19 8.54
C ILE A 107 8.68 5.31 8.77
N LEU A 108 9.36 5.77 7.71
CA LEU A 108 10.32 6.87 7.82
C LEU A 108 9.67 8.17 8.31
N VAL A 109 8.47 8.51 7.81
CA VAL A 109 7.74 9.70 8.27
C VAL A 109 7.33 9.57 9.73
N VAL A 110 6.73 8.44 10.12
CA VAL A 110 6.25 8.22 11.49
C VAL A 110 7.40 8.14 12.50
N SER A 111 8.53 7.53 12.13
CA SER A 111 9.74 7.52 12.96
C SER A 111 10.22 8.94 13.26
N PHE A 112 10.25 9.83 12.25
CA PHE A 112 10.59 11.23 12.43
C PHE A 112 9.56 12.00 13.27
N CYS A 113 8.27 11.73 13.07
CA CYS A 113 7.22 12.29 13.92
C CYS A 113 7.43 11.90 15.39
N ARG A 114 7.77 10.65 15.68
CA ARG A 114 8.03 10.16 17.04
C ARG A 114 9.26 10.79 17.67
N GLU A 115 10.36 10.88 16.92
CA GLU A 115 11.59 11.54 17.37
C GLU A 115 11.30 12.99 17.75
N ARG A 116 10.59 13.75 16.90
CA ARG A 116 10.24 15.14 17.17
C ARG A 116 9.18 15.31 18.26
N LEU A 117 8.28 14.35 18.42
CA LEU A 117 7.32 14.34 19.52
C LEU A 117 8.05 14.21 20.86
N ALA A 118 9.12 13.41 20.94
CA ALA A 118 9.93 13.29 22.14
C ALA A 118 10.72 14.59 22.46
N GLU A 119 11.14 15.34 21.43
CA GLU A 119 11.87 16.61 21.61
C GLU A 119 10.96 17.80 21.96
N HIS A 120 9.80 17.91 21.34
CA HIS A 120 8.95 19.12 21.43
C HIS A 120 7.70 18.94 22.30
N GLY A 121 7.26 17.69 22.56
CA GLY A 121 6.03 17.40 23.29
C GLY A 121 4.73 17.80 22.58
N ASP A 122 4.82 18.34 21.35
CA ASP A 122 3.70 18.76 20.51
C ASP A 122 3.64 17.91 19.24
N ALA A 123 2.57 17.11 19.12
CA ALA A 123 2.34 16.20 18.01
C ALA A 123 2.08 16.91 16.67
N LEU A 124 1.51 18.12 16.69
CA LEU A 124 1.25 18.88 15.47
C LEU A 124 2.56 19.46 14.93
N LYS A 125 3.36 20.08 15.80
CA LYS A 125 4.67 20.60 15.44
C LYS A 125 5.60 19.49 14.93
N ALA A 126 5.61 18.34 15.61
CA ALA A 126 6.37 17.17 15.21
C ALA A 126 5.96 16.64 13.82
N ALA A 127 4.65 16.55 13.55
CA ALA A 127 4.11 16.12 12.26
C ALA A 127 4.49 17.07 11.11
N LEU A 128 4.45 18.40 11.35
CA LEU A 128 4.84 19.39 10.36
C LEU A 128 6.33 19.29 10.02
N GLU A 129 7.20 19.25 11.03
CA GLU A 129 8.65 19.16 10.81
C GLU A 129 9.06 17.84 10.13
N ALA A 130 8.44 16.73 10.54
CA ALA A 130 8.63 15.44 9.87
C ALA A 130 8.18 15.48 8.41
N GLY A 131 7.03 16.08 8.12
CA GLY A 131 6.53 16.27 6.75
C GLY A 131 7.52 17.06 5.88
N TYR A 132 8.02 18.20 6.37
CA TYR A 132 8.97 19.04 5.62
C TYR A 132 10.31 18.35 5.38
N THR A 133 10.86 17.68 6.40
CA THR A 133 12.16 17.01 6.28
C THR A 133 12.11 15.78 5.38
N ARG A 134 10.97 15.07 5.36
CA ARG A 134 10.79 13.83 4.61
C ARG A 134 10.20 14.04 3.22
N PHE A 135 9.67 15.23 2.91
CA PHE A 135 9.12 15.55 1.59
C PHE A 135 10.09 15.24 0.45
N ARG A 136 11.33 15.75 0.53
CA ARG A 136 12.35 15.55 -0.51
C ARG A 136 12.73 14.07 -0.68
N PRO A 137 13.11 13.33 0.37
CA PRO A 137 13.43 11.91 0.25
C PRO A 137 12.27 11.05 -0.28
N VAL A 138 11.05 11.26 0.20
CA VAL A 138 9.89 10.45 -0.22
C VAL A 138 9.58 10.71 -1.70
N CYS A 139 9.54 11.97 -2.12
CA CYS A 139 9.38 12.32 -3.54
C CYS A 139 10.50 11.74 -4.42
N MET A 140 11.75 11.74 -3.95
CA MET A 140 12.87 11.15 -4.70
C MET A 140 12.64 9.65 -4.96
N THR A 141 12.24 8.88 -3.94
CA THR A 141 11.98 7.43 -4.11
C THR A 141 10.82 7.16 -5.06
N ALA A 142 9.72 7.91 -4.90
CA ALA A 142 8.53 7.75 -5.73
C ALA A 142 8.84 8.08 -7.19
N LEU A 143 9.48 9.23 -7.45
CA LEU A 143 9.84 9.65 -8.81
C LEU A 143 10.83 8.68 -9.46
N ALA A 144 11.84 8.20 -8.73
CA ALA A 144 12.79 7.22 -9.27
C ALA A 144 12.08 5.94 -9.73
N MET A 145 11.16 5.41 -8.92
CA MET A 145 10.44 4.19 -9.28
C MET A 145 9.41 4.43 -10.38
N ILE A 146 8.71 5.57 -10.37
CA ILE A 146 7.76 5.93 -11.43
C ILE A 146 8.48 6.06 -12.77
N ILE A 147 9.61 6.79 -12.82
CA ILE A 147 10.40 6.95 -14.04
C ILE A 147 10.99 5.61 -14.49
N GLY A 148 11.51 4.80 -13.56
CA GLY A 148 12.07 3.48 -13.87
C GLY A 148 11.05 2.48 -14.42
N MET A 149 9.79 2.55 -13.95
CA MET A 149 8.70 1.68 -14.40
C MET A 149 7.93 2.25 -15.59
N LEU A 150 8.20 3.51 -15.99
CA LEU A 150 7.47 4.18 -17.07
C LEU A 150 7.58 3.45 -18.42
N PRO A 151 8.76 2.97 -18.88
CA PRO A 151 8.85 2.22 -20.14
C PRO A 151 8.04 0.93 -20.10
N LEU A 152 8.06 0.24 -18.96
CA LEU A 152 7.31 -0.99 -18.74
C LEU A 152 5.80 -0.72 -18.74
N ALA A 153 5.35 0.37 -18.13
CA ALA A 153 3.93 0.71 -18.06
C ALA A 153 3.33 1.07 -19.43
N ILE A 154 4.13 1.64 -20.33
CA ILE A 154 3.69 2.05 -21.67
C ILE A 154 3.76 0.89 -22.67
N SER A 155 4.60 -0.12 -22.43
CA SER A 155 4.68 -1.28 -23.32
C SER A 155 3.35 -2.06 -23.36
N GLU A 156 3.16 -2.87 -24.41
CA GLU A 156 2.05 -3.84 -24.50
C GLU A 156 2.48 -5.25 -24.10
N GLU A 157 3.60 -5.35 -23.37
CA GLU A 157 4.09 -6.64 -22.91
C GLU A 157 3.20 -7.21 -21.80
N GLN A 158 3.32 -8.53 -21.58
CA GLN A 158 2.65 -9.24 -20.50
C GLN A 158 2.87 -8.59 -19.11
N ASN A 159 4.00 -7.89 -18.94
CA ASN A 159 4.39 -7.23 -17.70
C ASN A 159 3.97 -5.76 -17.60
N ALA A 160 3.32 -5.18 -18.61
CA ALA A 160 2.84 -3.79 -18.55
C ALA A 160 1.89 -3.49 -17.38
N PRO A 161 0.97 -4.41 -16.98
CA PRO A 161 0.13 -4.20 -15.80
C PRO A 161 0.92 -4.03 -14.49
N LEU A 162 2.13 -4.61 -14.40
CA LEU A 162 3.01 -4.44 -13.23
C LEU A 162 3.47 -2.98 -13.11
N GLY A 163 3.97 -2.42 -14.20
CA GLY A 163 4.41 -1.02 -14.23
C GLY A 163 3.26 -0.05 -13.95
N ARG A 164 2.09 -0.28 -14.57
CA ARG A 164 0.88 0.53 -14.37
C ARG A 164 0.41 0.50 -12.91
N ALA A 165 0.38 -0.69 -12.29
CA ALA A 165 0.02 -0.84 -10.90
C ALA A 165 0.98 -0.08 -9.97
N VAL A 166 2.29 -0.24 -10.15
CA VAL A 166 3.30 0.43 -9.32
C VAL A 166 3.22 1.95 -9.43
N ILE A 167 3.10 2.48 -10.65
CA ILE A 167 2.99 3.94 -10.86
C ILE A 167 1.73 4.49 -10.20
N GLY A 168 0.57 3.87 -10.45
CA GLY A 168 -0.70 4.29 -9.85
C GLY A 168 -0.68 4.26 -8.33
N GLY A 169 -0.18 3.16 -7.78
CA GLY A 169 -0.08 3.00 -6.33
C GLY A 169 0.86 4.00 -5.69
N LEU A 170 2.04 4.25 -6.28
CA LEU A 170 3.00 5.17 -5.71
C LEU A 170 2.56 6.63 -5.76
N VAL A 171 1.86 7.06 -6.82
CA VAL A 171 1.35 8.44 -6.91
C VAL A 171 0.40 8.71 -5.73
N PHE A 172 -0.57 7.84 -5.50
CA PHE A 172 -1.53 8.00 -4.41
C PHE A 172 -0.90 7.72 -3.04
N ALA A 173 -0.02 6.73 -2.94
CA ALA A 173 0.69 6.41 -1.70
C ALA A 173 1.59 7.57 -1.25
N THR A 174 2.24 8.26 -2.18
CA THR A 174 3.11 9.41 -1.87
C THR A 174 2.30 10.55 -1.29
N ILE A 175 1.17 10.87 -1.91
CA ILE A 175 0.25 11.91 -1.42
C ILE A 175 -0.28 11.54 -0.03
N ALA A 176 -0.70 10.29 0.16
CA ALA A 176 -1.17 9.81 1.46
C ALA A 176 -0.05 9.83 2.52
N THR A 177 1.15 9.40 2.18
CA THR A 177 2.29 9.35 3.11
C THR A 177 2.73 10.74 3.55
N LEU A 178 2.68 11.75 2.68
CA LEU A 178 3.15 13.09 3.00
C LEU A 178 2.08 13.98 3.63
N LEU A 179 0.81 13.79 3.29
CA LEU A 179 -0.27 14.63 3.79
C LEU A 179 -1.11 13.91 4.85
N PHE A 180 -1.52 12.68 4.56
CA PHE A 180 -2.48 11.96 5.39
C PHE A 180 -1.83 11.37 6.65
N VAL A 181 -0.67 10.71 6.52
CA VAL A 181 0.03 10.07 7.64
C VAL A 181 0.39 11.07 8.77
N PRO A 182 0.97 12.26 8.50
CA PRO A 182 1.27 13.22 9.57
C PRO A 182 0.02 13.76 10.26
N VAL A 183 -1.08 13.95 9.52
CA VAL A 183 -2.38 14.40 10.08
C VAL A 183 -3.00 13.32 10.96
N VAL A 184 -3.00 12.06 10.52
CA VAL A 184 -3.49 10.95 11.34
C VAL A 184 -2.61 10.76 12.57
N PHE A 185 -1.28 10.89 12.44
CA PHE A 185 -0.35 10.84 13.55
C PHE A 185 -0.66 11.91 14.61
N SER A 186 -0.85 13.17 14.18
CA SER A 186 -1.13 14.28 15.09
C SER A 186 -2.50 14.14 15.77
N LEU A 187 -3.50 13.56 15.12
CA LEU A 187 -4.80 13.27 15.74
C LEU A 187 -4.74 12.16 16.78
N VAL A 188 -3.91 11.14 16.54
CA VAL A 188 -3.73 10.01 17.46
C VAL A 188 -2.91 10.42 18.69
N HIS A 189 -1.83 11.19 18.49
CA HIS A 189 -0.91 11.58 19.57
C HIS A 189 -1.24 12.93 20.23
N GLY A 190 -1.95 13.82 19.54
CA GLY A 190 -2.34 15.15 20.05
C GLY A 190 -3.39 15.13 21.16
N ARG A 191 -3.93 13.95 21.51
CA ARG A 191 -4.84 13.77 22.66
C ARG A 191 -4.12 13.61 23.99
N HIS A 192 -2.79 13.57 24.03
CA HIS A 192 -2.03 13.74 25.28
C HIS A 192 -1.66 15.21 25.44
N PRO A 193 -2.38 15.99 26.26
CA PRO A 193 -1.99 17.37 26.53
C PRO A 193 -0.74 17.33 27.40
N THR A 194 0.43 17.48 26.77
CA THR A 194 1.62 17.91 27.51
C THR A 194 1.34 19.33 27.95
N ARG A 195 0.88 19.42 29.20
CA ARG A 195 0.76 20.61 30.04
C ARG A 195 1.79 21.66 29.61
N ALA A 196 1.32 22.70 28.94
CA ALA A 196 2.08 23.91 28.73
C ALA A 196 2.47 24.44 30.11
N THR A 197 3.72 24.21 30.53
CA THR A 197 4.29 24.89 31.67
C THR A 197 4.52 26.33 31.26
N ALA A 198 3.65 27.16 31.81
CA ALA A 198 3.63 28.61 31.74
C ALA A 198 5.01 29.25 31.90
N GLY A 199 5.27 30.21 31.02
CA GLY A 199 5.99 31.46 31.24
C GLY A 199 7.16 31.47 32.23
N GLU A 200 8.36 31.51 31.68
CA GLU A 200 9.47 32.21 32.31
C GLU A 200 10.03 33.23 31.30
N THR A 201 9.51 34.46 31.39
CA THR A 201 10.16 35.64 30.82
C THR A 201 11.44 35.91 31.60
N PRO A 202 12.62 36.00 30.98
CA PRO A 202 13.79 36.54 31.67
C PRO A 202 13.53 38.02 31.93
N HIS A 203 13.36 38.36 33.20
CA HIS A 203 13.30 39.74 33.67
C HIS A 203 14.64 40.40 33.34
N VAL A 204 14.56 41.49 32.57
CA VAL A 204 15.66 42.44 32.41
C VAL A 204 15.94 43.07 33.78
N ALA A 205 17.21 43.07 34.19
CA ALA A 205 17.83 44.03 35.09
C ALA A 205 19.34 44.03 34.83
#